data_AF-A0A3S4I805-F1
#
_entry.id   AF-A0A3S4I805-F1
#
_cell.length_a   1.000
_cell.length_b   1.000
_cell.length_c   1.000
_cell.angle_alpha   90.00
_cell.angle_beta   90.00
_cell.angle_gamma   90.00
#
_symmetry.space_group_name_H-M   'P 1'
#
loop_
_entity.id
_entity.type
_entity.pdbx_description
1 polymer ?
#
loop_
_entity_poly.entity_id
_entity_poly.type
_entity_poly.pdbx_seq_one_letter_code
_entity_poly.pdbx_strand_id
1 'polypeptide(L)'
;MLGLPLEMFVAASSFHYAVQLYNHNAFVGKSGWLDRVLVTPSNHRVHHAMHPVYLNKNFGGTFLIWDKLFGSYQAERDDIPLRYGVSGASPGYNPFWASNQGLLAWTRRPFGGAEGRAQRLPAAYIATGGILLFGMVIYYVDRVAGWDAVGKWSVFACLVAGTIAIGGMSDQRRWGWTGWLALTLAMPALCAGLFGIRDGWALCLLALMLVHGLAGLRLREAAWAN
;
A
#
# COMPACT_ATOMS: atom_id res chain seq x y z
N MET A 1 13.51 -11.45 -26.83
CA MET A 1 12.35 -12.06 -26.16
C MET A 1 11.11 -11.66 -26.95
N LEU A 2 10.31 -12.62 -27.41
CA LEU A 2 9.03 -12.34 -28.05
C LEU A 2 8.07 -11.80 -26.97
N GLY A 3 8.01 -10.48 -26.83
CA GLY A 3 7.08 -9.82 -25.92
C GLY A 3 5.65 -9.93 -26.45
N LEU A 4 4.67 -9.92 -25.54
CA LEU A 4 3.29 -9.64 -25.92
C LEU A 4 3.26 -8.30 -26.67
N PRO A 5 2.53 -8.20 -27.81
CA PRO A 5 2.28 -6.91 -28.44
C PRO A 5 1.78 -5.90 -27.41
N LEU A 6 2.29 -4.67 -27.46
CA LEU A 6 1.96 -3.64 -26.47
C LEU A 6 0.45 -3.43 -26.38
N GLU A 7 -0.24 -3.52 -27.50
CA GLU A 7 -1.68 -3.38 -27.63
C GLU A 7 -2.42 -4.48 -26.85
N MET A 8 -1.94 -5.73 -26.92
CA MET A 8 -2.52 -6.83 -26.15
C MET A 8 -2.27 -6.64 -24.65
N PHE A 9 -1.07 -6.23 -24.27
CA PHE A 9 -0.74 -5.95 -22.88
C PHE A 9 -1.62 -4.82 -22.33
N VAL A 10 -1.78 -3.72 -23.08
CA VAL A 10 -2.62 -2.60 -22.68
C VAL A 10 -4.07 -3.03 -22.58
N ALA A 11 -4.63 -3.69 -23.60
CA ALA A 11 -6.02 -4.13 -23.58
C ALA A 11 -6.33 -5.09 -22.43
N ALA A 12 -5.49 -6.11 -22.23
CA ALA A 12 -5.67 -7.09 -21.16
C ALA A 12 -5.52 -6.45 -19.78
N SER A 13 -4.49 -5.63 -19.59
CA SER A 13 -4.23 -4.91 -18.33
C SER A 13 -5.38 -3.96 -18.00
N SER A 14 -5.81 -3.13 -18.97
CA SER A 14 -6.91 -2.19 -18.79
C SER A 14 -8.21 -2.91 -18.40
N PHE A 15 -8.55 -4.01 -19.07
CA PHE A 15 -9.74 -4.79 -18.73
C PHE A 15 -9.60 -5.43 -17.33
N HIS A 16 -8.45 -6.03 -17.03
CA HIS A 16 -8.20 -6.63 -15.73
C HIS A 16 -8.34 -5.60 -14.60
N TYR A 17 -7.67 -4.45 -14.71
CA TYR A 17 -7.72 -3.41 -13.69
C TYR A 17 -9.10 -2.74 -13.59
N ALA A 18 -9.85 -2.62 -14.69
CA ALA A 18 -11.23 -2.15 -14.63
C ALA A 18 -12.09 -3.08 -13.76
N VAL A 19 -11.94 -4.41 -13.91
CA VAL A 19 -12.66 -5.38 -13.07
C VAL A 19 -12.13 -5.38 -11.63
N GLN A 20 -10.80 -5.27 -11.41
CA GLN A 20 -10.22 -5.20 -10.06
C GLN A 20 -10.62 -3.94 -9.30
N LEU A 21 -10.75 -2.79 -9.99
CA LEU A 21 -11.22 -1.58 -9.35
C LEU A 21 -12.73 -1.67 -9.08
N TYR A 22 -13.48 -2.20 -10.04
CA TYR A 22 -14.91 -2.40 -9.89
C TYR A 22 -15.23 -3.33 -8.73
N ASN A 23 -14.55 -4.45 -8.55
CA ASN A 23 -14.87 -5.42 -7.50
C ASN A 23 -14.48 -4.95 -6.08
N HIS A 24 -13.54 -4.02 -5.95
CA HIS A 24 -13.11 -3.43 -4.67
C HIS A 24 -13.92 -2.18 -4.30
N ASN A 25 -15.23 -2.33 -4.14
CA ASN A 25 -16.06 -1.25 -3.62
C ASN A 25 -17.15 -1.73 -2.66
N ALA A 26 -17.57 -0.83 -1.78
CA ALA A 26 -18.58 -1.09 -0.75
C ALA A 26 -19.99 -0.61 -1.13
N PHE A 27 -20.16 0.09 -2.25
CA PHE A 27 -21.42 0.76 -2.61
C PHE A 27 -22.33 -0.09 -3.50
N VAL A 28 -21.77 -0.95 -4.36
CA VAL A 28 -22.56 -1.86 -5.20
C VAL A 28 -22.88 -3.13 -4.40
N GLY A 29 -24.17 -3.43 -4.26
CA GLY A 29 -24.66 -4.70 -3.73
C GLY A 29 -24.40 -5.85 -4.70
N LYS A 30 -25.46 -6.34 -5.35
CA LYS A 30 -25.41 -7.39 -6.39
C LYS A 30 -25.45 -6.77 -7.78
N SER A 31 -24.73 -7.36 -8.74
CA SER A 31 -24.60 -6.85 -10.11
C SER A 31 -25.44 -7.64 -11.11
N GLY A 32 -26.34 -8.50 -10.61
CA GLY A 32 -27.29 -9.24 -11.42
C GLY A 32 -26.61 -10.32 -12.26
N TRP A 33 -26.74 -10.24 -13.58
CA TRP A 33 -26.17 -11.26 -14.47
C TRP A 33 -24.63 -11.25 -14.44
N LEU A 34 -24.01 -10.10 -14.16
CA LEU A 34 -22.55 -10.00 -14.06
C LEU A 34 -22.00 -10.87 -12.92
N ASP A 35 -22.77 -11.07 -11.84
CA ASP A 35 -22.39 -11.95 -10.72
C ASP A 35 -22.26 -13.42 -11.14
N ARG A 36 -22.65 -13.77 -12.38
CA ARG A 36 -22.53 -15.12 -12.94
C ARG A 36 -21.29 -15.29 -13.82
N VAL A 37 -20.64 -14.21 -14.25
CA VAL A 37 -19.54 -14.25 -15.24
C VAL A 37 -18.27 -13.61 -14.68
N LEU A 38 -18.39 -12.42 -14.09
CA LEU A 38 -17.28 -11.66 -13.53
C LEU A 38 -17.22 -11.78 -12.02
N VAL A 39 -16.03 -11.57 -11.47
CA VAL A 39 -15.84 -11.36 -10.04
C VAL A 39 -16.29 -9.95 -9.72
N THR A 40 -17.57 -9.82 -9.36
CA THR A 40 -18.22 -8.55 -9.00
C THR A 40 -18.00 -8.21 -7.53
N PRO A 41 -18.39 -7.01 -7.05
CA PRO A 41 -18.31 -6.64 -5.63
C PRO A 41 -18.92 -7.69 -4.69
N SER A 42 -20.08 -8.24 -5.03
CA SER A 42 -20.73 -9.28 -4.23
C SER A 42 -19.90 -10.56 -4.11
N ASN A 43 -19.36 -11.04 -5.24
CA ASN A 43 -18.51 -12.24 -5.25
C ASN A 43 -17.19 -12.00 -4.52
N HIS A 44 -16.63 -10.80 -4.64
CA HIS A 44 -15.37 -10.43 -4.00
C HIS A 44 -15.51 -10.20 -2.48
N ARG A 45 -16.66 -9.71 -2.00
CA ARG A 45 -16.94 -9.64 -0.55
C ARG A 45 -16.93 -11.01 0.10
N VAL A 46 -17.44 -12.03 -0.58
CA VAL A 46 -17.36 -13.43 -0.11
C VAL A 46 -15.90 -13.85 0.07
N HIS A 47 -15.03 -13.54 -0.88
CA HIS A 47 -13.59 -13.85 -0.78
C HIS A 47 -12.95 -13.25 0.49
N HIS A 48 -13.34 -12.02 0.87
CA HIS A 48 -12.82 -11.34 2.06
C HIS A 48 -13.59 -11.62 3.36
N ALA A 49 -14.67 -12.40 3.30
CA ALA A 49 -15.51 -12.64 4.45
C ALA A 49 -14.96 -13.78 5.33
N MET A 50 -15.08 -13.60 6.65
CA MET A 50 -14.58 -14.57 7.64
C MET A 50 -15.60 -15.65 8.03
N HIS A 51 -16.85 -15.53 7.58
CA HIS A 51 -17.88 -16.50 7.96
C HIS A 51 -17.51 -17.89 7.42
N PRO A 52 -17.69 -18.99 8.18
CA PRO A 52 -17.24 -20.33 7.78
C PRO A 52 -17.67 -20.77 6.38
N VAL A 53 -18.87 -20.38 5.93
CA VAL A 53 -19.38 -20.69 4.58
C VAL A 53 -18.60 -20.02 3.44
N TYR A 54 -17.94 -18.90 3.74
CA TYR A 54 -17.21 -18.06 2.78
C TYR A 54 -15.70 -18.30 2.81
N LEU A 55 -15.20 -19.08 3.77
CA LEU A 55 -13.78 -19.43 3.86
C LEU A 55 -13.34 -20.22 2.64
N ASN A 56 -12.20 -19.83 2.06
CA ASN A 56 -11.59 -20.49 0.91
C ASN A 56 -12.53 -20.56 -0.31
N LYS A 57 -13.23 -19.44 -0.59
CA LYS A 57 -14.14 -19.30 -1.73
C LYS A 57 -13.74 -18.13 -2.64
N ASN A 58 -14.19 -18.20 -3.89
CA ASN A 58 -14.07 -17.14 -4.90
C ASN A 58 -12.64 -16.60 -5.08
N PHE A 59 -11.72 -17.44 -5.54
CA PHE A 59 -10.31 -17.10 -5.77
C PHE A 59 -10.04 -16.40 -7.10
N GLY A 60 -11.00 -16.39 -8.03
CA GLY A 60 -10.84 -15.73 -9.32
C GLY A 60 -10.60 -14.23 -9.17
N GLY A 61 -9.73 -13.68 -10.02
CA GLY A 61 -9.51 -12.23 -10.06
C GLY A 61 -10.53 -11.49 -10.95
N THR A 62 -10.77 -12.01 -12.15
CA THR A 62 -11.61 -11.33 -13.16
C THR A 62 -12.85 -12.14 -13.52
N PHE A 63 -12.69 -13.44 -13.79
CA PHE A 63 -13.78 -14.33 -14.20
C PHE A 63 -14.07 -15.39 -13.14
N LEU A 64 -15.35 -15.68 -12.92
CA LEU A 64 -15.82 -16.73 -12.02
C LEU A 64 -15.73 -18.15 -12.60
N ILE A 65 -15.37 -18.27 -13.88
CA ILE A 65 -15.30 -19.57 -14.56
C ILE A 65 -14.36 -20.51 -13.80
N TRP A 66 -13.24 -20.01 -13.30
CA TRP A 66 -12.27 -20.79 -12.54
C TRP A 66 -12.88 -21.32 -11.24
N ASP A 67 -13.57 -20.46 -10.50
CA ASP A 67 -14.23 -20.88 -9.24
C ASP A 67 -15.33 -21.90 -9.44
N LYS A 68 -16.05 -21.81 -10.56
CA LYS A 68 -17.08 -22.79 -10.92
C LYS A 68 -16.46 -24.11 -11.37
N LEU A 69 -15.39 -24.07 -12.17
CA LEU A 69 -14.68 -25.25 -12.63
C LEU A 69 -14.03 -26.03 -11.48
N PHE A 70 -13.48 -25.32 -10.49
CA PHE A 70 -12.76 -25.94 -9.37
C PHE A 70 -13.59 -26.03 -8.08
N GLY A 71 -14.87 -25.65 -8.10
CA GLY A 71 -15.79 -25.82 -6.97
C GLY A 71 -15.55 -24.88 -5.78
N SER A 72 -14.81 -23.79 -5.96
CA SER A 72 -14.61 -22.74 -4.96
C SER A 72 -15.66 -21.63 -5.02
N TYR A 73 -16.60 -21.68 -5.98
CA TYR A 73 -17.65 -20.68 -6.09
C TYR A 73 -18.62 -20.70 -4.89
N GLN A 74 -18.88 -19.53 -4.33
CA GLN A 74 -19.92 -19.29 -3.33
C GLN A 74 -20.55 -17.92 -3.56
N ALA A 75 -21.86 -17.89 -3.79
CA ALA A 75 -22.62 -16.65 -3.88
C ALA A 75 -22.76 -15.99 -2.51
N GLU A 76 -22.82 -14.65 -2.47
CA GLU A 76 -23.18 -13.92 -1.27
C GLU A 76 -24.63 -14.21 -0.90
N ARG A 77 -24.84 -14.64 0.34
CA ARG A 77 -26.15 -14.94 0.89
C ARG A 77 -26.62 -13.80 1.78
N ASP A 78 -27.87 -13.38 1.57
CA ASP A 78 -28.46 -12.24 2.28
C ASP A 78 -28.76 -12.55 3.76
N ASP A 79 -28.81 -13.84 4.13
CA ASP A 79 -29.07 -14.30 5.50
C ASP A 79 -27.82 -14.32 6.39
N ILE A 80 -26.64 -14.08 5.84
CA ILE A 80 -25.37 -14.15 6.57
C ILE A 80 -24.73 -12.77 6.64
N PRO A 81 -24.46 -12.24 7.86
CA PRO A 81 -23.81 -10.95 8.00
C PRO A 81 -22.38 -11.01 7.47
N LEU A 82 -22.03 -10.07 6.61
CA LEU A 82 -20.66 -9.90 6.12
C LEU A 82 -19.77 -9.33 7.23
N ARG A 83 -18.75 -10.11 7.62
CA ARG A 83 -17.68 -9.69 8.53
C ARG A 83 -16.34 -9.94 7.86
N TYR A 84 -15.52 -8.91 7.76
CA TYR A 84 -14.21 -8.95 7.09
C TYR A 84 -13.07 -9.11 8.09
N GLY A 85 -11.97 -9.68 7.60
CA GLY A 85 -10.73 -9.83 8.35
C GLY A 85 -10.13 -11.21 8.18
N VAL A 86 -9.21 -11.57 9.07
CA VAL A 86 -8.60 -12.90 9.14
C VAL A 86 -8.94 -13.50 10.49
N SER A 87 -9.56 -14.69 10.49
CA SER A 87 -9.93 -15.38 11.73
C SER A 87 -8.70 -15.62 12.61
N GLY A 88 -8.78 -15.22 13.88
CA GLY A 88 -7.68 -15.36 14.84
C GLY A 88 -6.55 -14.33 14.70
N ALA A 89 -6.61 -13.41 13.74
CA ALA A 89 -5.65 -12.31 13.65
C ALA A 89 -6.05 -11.17 14.59
N SER A 90 -5.10 -10.68 15.39
CA SER A 90 -5.26 -9.44 16.13
C SER A 90 -5.00 -8.27 15.17
N PRO A 91 -5.89 -7.26 15.09
CA PRO A 91 -5.67 -6.09 14.26
C PRO A 91 -4.45 -5.31 14.74
N GLY A 92 -3.31 -5.51 14.06
CA GLY A 92 -2.16 -4.64 14.19
C GLY A 92 -2.34 -3.41 13.31
N TYR A 93 -2.07 -2.22 13.83
CA TYR A 93 -2.12 -0.98 13.05
C TYR A 93 -0.94 -0.83 12.07
N ASN A 94 0.02 -1.76 12.08
CA ASN A 94 1.13 -1.75 11.14
C ASN A 94 0.84 -2.62 9.92
N PRO A 95 0.73 -2.05 8.71
CA PRO A 95 0.56 -2.83 7.49
C PRO A 95 1.75 -3.73 7.16
N PHE A 96 2.98 -3.33 7.47
CA PHE A 96 4.18 -4.17 7.31
C PHE A 96 4.07 -5.43 8.16
N TRP A 97 3.78 -5.29 9.46
CA TRP A 97 3.63 -6.47 10.32
C TRP A 97 2.42 -7.29 9.92
N ALA A 98 1.25 -6.68 9.75
CA ALA A 98 0.02 -7.37 9.36
C ALA A 98 0.20 -8.21 8.09
N SER A 99 0.88 -7.68 7.07
CA SER A 99 1.10 -8.37 5.79
C SER A 99 2.15 -9.47 5.87
N ASN A 100 3.14 -9.35 6.77
CA ASN A 100 4.26 -10.29 6.87
C ASN A 100 4.12 -11.31 8.02
N GLN A 101 3.04 -11.26 8.81
CA GLN A 101 2.81 -12.16 9.95
C GLN A 101 2.96 -13.65 9.57
N GLY A 102 2.35 -14.09 8.46
CA GLY A 102 2.42 -15.48 8.02
C GLY A 102 3.84 -15.95 7.67
N LEU A 103 4.59 -15.12 6.94
CA LEU A 103 5.99 -15.40 6.59
C LEU A 103 6.88 -15.40 7.84
N LEU A 104 6.70 -14.43 8.72
CA LEU A 104 7.52 -14.28 9.93
C LEU A 104 7.23 -15.37 10.97
N ALA A 105 6.03 -15.96 10.99
CA ALA A 105 5.70 -17.07 11.87
C ALA A 105 6.63 -18.28 11.67
N TRP A 106 7.17 -18.48 10.46
CA TRP A 106 8.16 -19.54 10.19
C TRP A 106 9.47 -19.37 10.94
N THR A 107 9.79 -18.16 11.38
CA THR A 107 11.01 -17.88 12.16
C THR A 107 10.91 -18.33 13.62
N ARG A 108 9.72 -18.73 14.10
CA ARG A 108 9.41 -19.13 15.48
C ARG A 108 9.80 -18.10 16.56
N ARG A 109 10.14 -16.87 16.16
CA ARG A 109 10.40 -15.80 17.11
C ARG A 109 9.06 -15.27 17.64
N PRO A 110 8.87 -15.16 18.96
CA PRO A 110 7.68 -14.55 19.51
C PRO A 110 7.62 -13.11 19.00
N PHE A 111 6.64 -12.84 18.15
CA PHE A 111 6.36 -11.49 17.70
C PHE A 111 5.44 -10.86 18.73
N GLY A 112 5.88 -9.75 19.32
CA GLY A 112 4.96 -8.89 20.03
C GLY A 112 3.89 -8.48 19.03
N GLY A 113 2.65 -8.92 19.26
CA GLY A 113 1.51 -8.29 18.62
C GLY A 113 1.71 -6.79 18.81
N ALA A 114 1.57 -6.01 17.75
CA ALA A 114 1.52 -4.57 17.90
C ALA A 114 0.24 -4.30 18.70
N GLU A 115 0.36 -4.32 20.03
CA GLU A 115 -0.68 -3.84 20.92
C GLU A 115 -1.05 -2.47 20.39
N GLY A 116 -2.32 -2.34 20.03
CA GLY A 116 -2.87 -1.15 19.44
C GLY A 116 -2.76 0.02 20.39
N ARG A 117 -1.61 0.68 20.41
CA ARG A 117 -1.56 2.07 20.84
C ARG A 117 -2.23 2.86 19.73
N ALA A 118 -3.38 3.44 20.07
CA ALA A 118 -4.12 4.36 19.20
C ALA A 118 -3.14 5.29 18.45
N GLN A 119 -3.39 5.52 17.16
CA GLN A 119 -2.62 6.48 16.36
C GLN A 119 -2.46 7.79 17.13
N ARG A 120 -1.24 8.12 17.56
CA ARG A 120 -0.95 9.44 18.14
C ARG A 120 -0.71 10.48 17.05
N LEU A 121 -0.49 10.03 15.81
CA LEU A 121 -0.32 10.89 14.64
C LEU A 121 -1.60 10.93 13.81
N PRO A 122 -2.00 12.10 13.29
CA PRO A 122 -3.11 12.19 12.35
C PRO A 122 -2.87 11.27 11.15
N ALA A 123 -3.84 10.42 10.81
CA ALA A 123 -3.76 9.54 9.64
C ALA A 123 -3.44 10.32 8.35
N ALA A 124 -3.97 11.54 8.25
CA ALA A 124 -3.68 12.47 7.16
C ALA A 124 -2.17 12.75 7.01
N TYR A 125 -1.43 12.93 8.11
CA TYR A 125 0.02 13.18 8.07
C TYR A 125 0.79 11.98 7.51
N ILE A 126 0.43 10.77 7.94
CA ILE A 126 1.02 9.53 7.41
C ILE A 126 0.70 9.38 5.92
N ALA A 127 -0.55 9.63 5.52
CA ALA A 127 -1.00 9.55 4.14
C ALA A 127 -0.30 10.57 3.24
N THR A 128 -0.20 11.84 3.65
CA THR A 128 0.48 12.88 2.86
C THR A 128 1.97 12.60 2.72
N GLY A 129 2.63 12.05 3.76
CA GLY A 129 4.00 11.58 3.67
C GLY A 129 4.17 10.48 2.63
N GLY A 130 3.24 9.50 2.60
CA GLY A 130 3.21 8.44 1.60
C GLY A 130 2.97 8.95 0.18
N ILE A 131 2.06 9.90 -0.01
CA ILE A 131 1.78 10.53 -1.31
C ILE A 131 3.01 11.27 -1.84
N LEU A 132 3.70 12.04 -0.99
CA LEU A 132 4.91 12.76 -1.38
C LEU A 132 6.03 11.79 -1.79
N LEU A 133 6.22 10.72 -1.02
CA LEU A 133 7.20 9.69 -1.33
C LEU A 133 6.87 8.97 -2.64
N PHE A 134 5.60 8.65 -2.87
CA PHE A 134 5.12 8.05 -4.13
C PHE A 134 5.31 8.99 -5.31
N GLY A 135 5.05 10.29 -5.15
CA GLY A 135 5.37 11.30 -6.16
C GLY A 135 6.84 11.31 -6.53
N MET A 136 7.73 11.16 -5.53
CA MET A 136 9.17 11.01 -5.78
C MET A 136 9.53 9.68 -6.46
N VAL A 137 8.82 8.58 -6.19
CA VAL A 137 8.98 7.31 -6.93
C VAL A 137 8.62 7.48 -8.40
N ILE A 138 7.50 8.16 -8.71
CA ILE A 138 7.10 8.44 -10.10
C ILE A 138 8.20 9.27 -10.79
N TYR A 139 8.65 10.34 -10.14
CA TYR A 139 9.73 11.18 -10.66
C TYR A 139 11.03 10.39 -10.88
N TYR A 140 11.39 9.52 -9.92
CA TYR A 140 12.54 8.63 -10.05
C TYR A 140 12.40 7.73 -11.29
N VAL A 141 11.29 7.03 -11.46
CA VAL A 141 11.07 6.12 -12.59
C VAL A 141 11.12 6.86 -13.93
N ASP A 142 10.58 8.08 -14.01
CA ASP A 142 10.63 8.92 -15.20
C ASP A 142 12.07 9.33 -15.58
N ARG A 143 12.95 9.56 -14.59
CA ARG A 143 14.27 10.16 -14.81
C ARG A 143 15.46 9.21 -14.65
N VAL A 144 15.26 8.04 -14.04
CA VAL A 144 16.32 7.09 -13.65
C VAL A 144 17.19 6.67 -14.83
N ALA A 145 16.66 6.66 -16.06
CA ALA A 145 17.42 6.33 -17.26
C ALA A 145 18.61 7.27 -17.49
N GLY A 146 18.45 8.56 -17.17
CA GLY A 146 19.45 9.61 -17.41
C GLY A 146 20.46 9.83 -16.29
N TRP A 147 20.36 9.11 -15.17
CA TRP A 147 21.28 9.28 -14.04
C TRP A 147 22.47 8.33 -14.12
N ASP A 148 23.54 8.64 -13.39
CA ASP A 148 24.65 7.71 -13.17
C ASP A 148 24.29 6.68 -12.07
N ALA A 149 25.13 5.66 -11.88
CA ALA A 149 24.84 4.60 -10.91
C ALA A 149 24.70 5.15 -9.48
N VAL A 150 25.52 6.14 -9.11
CA VAL A 150 25.51 6.73 -7.76
C VAL A 150 24.17 7.44 -7.52
N GLY A 151 23.74 8.32 -8.43
CA GLY A 151 22.44 8.99 -8.33
C GLY A 151 21.28 8.03 -8.25
N LYS A 152 21.28 6.99 -9.10
CA LYS A 152 20.21 5.96 -9.11
C LYS A 152 20.10 5.26 -7.76
N TRP A 153 21.20 4.76 -7.23
CA TRP A 153 21.18 3.96 -5.99
C TRP A 153 21.01 4.82 -4.75
N SER A 154 21.55 6.05 -4.72
CA SER A 154 21.35 6.97 -3.60
C SER A 154 19.89 7.36 -3.43
N VAL A 155 19.22 7.79 -4.50
CA VAL A 155 17.80 8.19 -4.41
C VAL A 155 16.91 6.97 -4.16
N PHE A 156 17.18 5.83 -4.80
CA PHE A 156 16.45 4.59 -4.52
C PHE A 156 16.56 4.17 -3.03
N ALA A 157 17.76 4.23 -2.45
CA ALA A 157 17.96 3.95 -1.03
C ALA A 157 17.18 4.92 -0.13
N CYS A 158 17.14 6.22 -0.46
CA CYS A 158 16.32 7.19 0.25
C CYS A 158 14.82 6.88 0.16
N LEU A 159 14.33 6.45 -1.01
CA LEU A 159 12.92 6.07 -1.22
C LEU A 159 12.53 4.85 -0.38
N VAL A 160 13.38 3.81 -0.36
CA VAL A 160 13.18 2.62 0.48
C VAL A 160 13.21 2.99 1.96
N ALA A 161 14.23 3.76 2.38
CA ALA A 161 14.35 4.22 3.76
C ALA A 161 13.15 5.10 4.18
N GLY A 162 12.61 5.92 3.26
CA GLY A 162 11.43 6.75 3.49
C GLY A 162 10.19 5.91 3.76
N THR A 163 10.01 4.83 3.03
CA THR A 163 8.89 3.89 3.22
C THR A 163 8.98 3.24 4.60
N ILE A 164 10.18 2.79 4.98
CA ILE A 164 10.45 2.19 6.29
C ILE A 164 10.23 3.22 7.42
N ALA A 165 10.68 4.47 7.23
CA ALA A 165 10.51 5.54 8.21
C ALA A 165 9.03 5.90 8.43
N ILE A 166 8.22 6.00 7.37
CA ILE A 166 6.77 6.18 7.48
C ILE A 166 6.12 5.01 8.23
N GLY A 167 6.51 3.77 7.92
CA GLY A 167 6.06 2.59 8.67
C GLY A 167 6.41 2.67 10.16
N GLY A 168 7.65 3.09 10.47
CA GLY A 168 8.09 3.34 11.84
C GLY A 168 7.30 4.43 12.55
N MET A 169 6.93 5.52 11.86
CA MET A 169 6.08 6.58 12.41
C MET A 169 4.64 6.10 12.65
N SER A 170 4.08 5.30 11.73
CA SER A 170 2.79 4.64 11.90
C SER A 170 2.79 3.76 13.16
N ASP A 171 3.93 3.11 13.44
CA ASP A 171 4.18 2.30 14.64
C ASP A 171 4.50 3.08 15.91
N GLN A 172 4.51 4.41 15.87
CA GLN A 172 4.91 5.25 17.00
C GLN A 172 6.36 4.99 17.45
N ARG A 173 7.23 4.50 16.57
CA ARG A 173 8.64 4.25 16.86
C ARG A 173 9.43 5.54 16.77
N ARG A 174 10.31 5.78 17.74
CA ARG A 174 11.14 6.98 17.76
C ARG A 174 12.07 7.10 16.55
N TRP A 175 12.58 5.96 16.08
CA TRP A 175 13.48 5.92 14.92
C TRP A 175 12.77 6.29 13.62
N GLY A 176 11.45 6.06 13.51
CA GLY A 176 10.68 6.41 12.31
C GLY A 176 10.67 7.92 12.10
N TRP A 177 10.48 8.68 13.19
CA TRP A 177 10.56 10.13 13.19
C TRP A 177 11.93 10.67 12.80
N THR A 178 12.98 10.20 13.47
CA THR A 178 14.35 10.67 13.19
C THR A 178 14.76 10.31 11.77
N GLY A 179 14.40 9.12 11.30
CA GLY A 179 14.63 8.68 9.93
C GLY A 179 13.89 9.54 8.92
N TRP A 180 12.60 9.81 9.14
CA TRP A 180 11.80 10.65 8.25
C TRP A 180 12.35 12.07 8.17
N LEU A 181 12.66 12.70 9.31
CA LEU A 181 13.26 14.03 9.34
C LEU A 181 14.60 14.06 8.60
N ALA A 182 15.49 13.12 8.91
CA ALA A 182 16.79 13.02 8.25
C ALA A 182 16.65 12.88 6.73
N LEU A 183 15.72 12.06 6.26
CA LEU A 183 15.46 11.87 4.83
C LEU A 183 14.90 13.13 4.16
N THR A 184 13.92 13.79 4.78
CA THR A 184 13.34 15.02 4.24
C THR A 184 14.31 16.20 4.20
N LEU A 185 15.37 16.16 5.03
CA LEU A 185 16.49 17.11 4.99
C LEU A 185 17.55 16.70 3.96
N ALA A 186 17.88 15.41 3.87
CA ALA A 186 18.92 14.89 3.00
C ALA A 186 18.49 14.89 1.52
N MET A 187 17.25 14.51 1.20
CA MET A 187 16.80 14.38 -0.19
C MET A 187 16.92 15.69 -0.99
N PRO A 188 16.49 16.86 -0.48
CA PRO A 188 16.72 18.14 -1.17
C PRO A 188 18.20 18.43 -1.41
N ALA A 189 19.06 18.18 -0.41
CA ALA A 189 20.50 18.41 -0.52
C ALA A 189 21.17 17.45 -1.53
N LEU A 190 20.80 16.17 -1.53
CA LEU A 190 21.27 15.17 -2.48
C LEU A 190 20.79 15.50 -3.90
N CYS A 191 19.49 15.73 -4.07
CA CYS A 191 18.87 15.91 -5.38
C CYS A 191 19.25 17.25 -6.01
N ALA A 192 18.98 18.37 -5.33
CA ALA A 192 19.21 19.70 -5.90
C ALA A 192 20.67 20.15 -5.79
N GLY A 193 21.37 19.72 -4.73
CA GLY A 193 22.77 20.07 -4.47
C GLY A 193 23.74 19.18 -5.22
N LEU A 194 23.78 17.88 -4.89
CA LEU A 194 24.80 16.97 -5.44
C LEU A 194 24.49 16.50 -6.85
N PHE A 195 23.24 16.12 -7.13
CA PHE A 195 22.83 15.61 -8.45
C PHE A 195 22.33 16.71 -9.39
N GLY A 196 22.32 17.96 -8.95
CA GLY A 196 22.03 19.12 -9.79
C GLY A 196 20.62 19.10 -10.40
N ILE A 197 19.64 18.49 -9.73
CA ILE A 197 18.25 18.45 -10.19
C ILE A 197 17.62 19.85 -10.08
N ARG A 198 17.12 20.39 -11.19
CA ARG A 198 16.61 21.77 -11.28
C ARG A 198 15.20 21.90 -11.86
N ASP A 199 14.54 20.81 -12.25
CA ASP A 199 13.19 20.91 -12.80
C ASP A 199 12.17 21.27 -11.71
N GLY A 200 11.15 22.04 -12.10
CA GLY A 200 10.17 22.59 -11.16
C GLY A 200 9.35 21.52 -10.43
N TRP A 201 9.10 20.37 -11.06
CA TRP A 201 8.36 19.26 -10.45
C TRP A 201 9.14 18.64 -9.31
N ALA A 202 10.40 18.27 -9.53
CA ALA A 202 11.27 17.74 -8.50
C ALA A 202 11.47 18.75 -7.36
N LEU A 203 11.75 20.01 -7.68
CA LEU A 203 11.96 21.04 -6.65
C LEU A 203 10.71 21.26 -5.79
N CYS A 204 9.52 21.24 -6.39
CA CYS A 204 8.26 21.33 -5.67
C CYS A 204 8.07 20.13 -4.72
N LEU A 205 8.26 18.90 -5.21
CA LEU A 205 8.16 17.69 -4.38
C LEU A 205 9.16 17.71 -3.23
N LEU A 206 10.42 18.06 -3.48
CA LEU A 206 11.48 18.15 -2.47
C LEU A 206 11.17 19.23 -1.42
N ALA A 207 10.65 20.39 -1.84
CA ALA A 207 10.23 21.45 -0.93
C ALA A 207 9.04 21.01 -0.06
N LEU A 208 8.03 20.37 -0.65
CA LEU A 208 6.88 19.82 0.08
C LEU A 208 7.32 18.74 1.07
N MET A 209 8.25 17.87 0.70
CA MET A 209 8.83 16.86 1.59
C MET A 209 9.55 17.50 2.77
N LEU A 210 10.35 18.54 2.52
CA LEU A 210 11.04 19.29 3.59
C LEU A 210 10.03 19.93 4.55
N VAL A 211 9.02 20.62 4.03
CA VAL A 211 7.94 21.21 4.83
C VAL A 211 7.23 20.13 5.64
N HIS A 212 6.93 18.98 5.04
CA HIS A 212 6.27 17.86 5.69
C HIS A 212 7.11 17.26 6.84
N GLY A 213 8.42 17.11 6.62
CA GLY A 213 9.36 16.67 7.65
C GLY A 213 9.43 17.62 8.84
N LEU A 214 9.53 18.93 8.58
CA LEU A 214 9.58 19.97 9.60
C LEU A 214 8.25 20.13 10.35
N ALA A 215 7.11 20.05 9.66
CA ALA A 215 5.78 20.03 10.28
C ALA A 215 5.63 18.87 11.27
N GLY A 216 6.33 17.77 10.98
CA GLY A 216 6.47 16.62 11.85
C GLY A 216 7.04 16.92 13.25
N LEU A 217 7.98 17.86 13.36
CA LEU A 217 8.58 18.22 14.65
C LEU A 217 7.53 18.72 15.65
N ARG A 218 6.56 19.52 15.18
CA ARG A 218 5.46 20.03 16.02
C ARG A 218 4.52 18.91 16.47
N LEU A 219 4.26 17.95 15.59
CA LEU A 219 3.41 16.79 15.91
C LEU A 219 4.09 15.81 16.88
N ARG A 220 5.43 15.70 16.81
CA ARG A 220 6.20 14.85 17.73
C ARG A 220 6.10 15.32 19.18
N GLU A 221 6.20 16.63 19.40
CA GLU A 221 6.07 17.22 20.74
C GLU A 221 4.69 16.92 21.34
N ALA A 222 3.62 17.11 20.56
CA ALA A 222 2.27 16.77 20.98
C ALA A 222 2.07 15.26 21.23
N ALA A 223 2.69 14.40 20.41
CA ALA A 223 2.51 12.96 20.51
C ALA A 223 3.18 12.33 21.74
N TRP A 224 4.27 12.90 22.28
CA TRP A 224 5.04 12.30 23.38
C TRP A 224 5.15 13.16 24.65
N ALA A 225 4.33 14.21 24.78
CA ALA A 225 4.23 15.02 26.00
C ALA A 225 3.49 14.32 27.17
N ASN A 226 3.00 13.09 26.98
CA ASN A 226 2.38 12.20 27.99
C ASN A 226 2.88 10.76 27.81
#